data_AF-A0A1I7Y5D7-F1
#
_entry.id   AF-A0A1I7Y5D7-F1
#
_cell.length_a   1.000
_cell.length_b   1.000
_cell.length_c   1.000
_cell.angle_alpha   90.00
_cell.angle_beta   90.00
_cell.angle_gamma   90.00
#
_symmetry.space_group_name_H-M   'P 1'
#
loop_
_entity.id
_entity.type
_entity.pdbx_description
1 polymer ?
#
loop_
_entity_poly.entity_id
_entity_poly.type
_entity_poly.pdbx_seq_one_letter_code
_entity_poly.pdbx_strand_id
1 'polypeptide(L)'
;MYQPGHHMQPTFYGATPLHGYQHPWTTTPLLLETCQPASLIERLLCMARSQETYNILRSAATTERREIERANEAYPLNGVFMEWATHLLQTAASRGDAPINAYQWKQAVVFIGETLRSQGLDSGQLCDQWFQMNQQLYHFLLTRYISIVEEAKFYRAQRSGPFFFRFFLCFASHFAKHAVSLGMSPSEYLRQAEELLKEPSFLPKPGCVVHKGGKKNKGWLLYLDTRGADGVFIKTLYLKDQFHPKPVQHT
;
A
#
# COMPACT_ATOMS: atom_id res chain seq x y z
N MET A 1 -35.34 -47.56 50.64
CA MET A 1 -36.30 -48.69 50.61
C MET A 1 -36.30 -49.25 49.20
N TYR A 2 -35.71 -50.43 49.04
CA TYR A 2 -35.81 -51.29 47.87
C TYR A 2 -37.04 -52.18 48.04
N GLN A 3 -37.81 -52.43 46.97
CA GLN A 3 -38.25 -53.77 46.53
C GLN A 3 -39.18 -53.70 45.28
N PRO A 4 -39.35 -54.82 44.54
CA PRO A 4 -39.41 -54.87 43.07
C PRO A 4 -40.67 -55.57 42.51
N GLY A 5 -40.72 -55.82 41.20
CA GLY A 5 -41.62 -56.79 40.55
C GLY A 5 -41.45 -56.76 39.03
N HIS A 6 -40.65 -57.64 38.44
CA HIS A 6 -40.96 -58.97 37.91
C HIS A 6 -41.42 -58.99 36.44
N HIS A 7 -40.57 -59.69 35.66
CA HIS A 7 -40.68 -60.23 34.31
C HIS A 7 -42.08 -60.56 33.75
N MET A 8 -42.27 -60.35 32.44
CA MET A 8 -42.42 -61.42 31.43
C MET A 8 -42.34 -60.87 29.98
N GLN A 9 -41.38 -61.39 29.20
CA GLN A 9 -41.53 -61.69 27.75
C GLN A 9 -41.97 -63.17 27.65
N PRO A 10 -42.35 -63.78 26.49
CA PRO A 10 -42.18 -63.38 25.08
C PRO A 10 -43.38 -63.69 24.14
N THR A 11 -43.38 -63.23 22.88
CA THR A 11 -43.54 -64.14 21.70
C THR A 11 -43.19 -63.46 20.38
N PHE A 12 -42.40 -64.17 19.58
CA PHE A 12 -41.99 -63.91 18.20
C PHE A 12 -43.02 -64.44 17.19
N TYR A 13 -43.28 -63.70 16.10
CA TYR A 13 -43.57 -64.13 14.71
C TYR A 13 -43.46 -62.86 13.85
N GLY A 14 -42.81 -62.74 12.69
CA GLY A 14 -42.02 -63.63 11.85
C GLY A 14 -41.57 -62.86 10.59
N ALA A 15 -40.46 -63.33 10.01
CA ALA A 15 -40.08 -63.32 8.58
C ALA A 15 -40.02 -62.02 7.72
N THR A 16 -38.82 -61.84 7.18
CA THR A 16 -38.20 -60.97 6.16
C THR A 16 -38.82 -61.06 4.73
N PRO A 17 -38.25 -60.37 3.69
CA PRO A 17 -38.59 -59.05 3.14
C PRO A 17 -39.24 -59.11 1.73
N LEU A 18 -39.60 -57.96 1.14
CA LEU A 18 -39.85 -57.85 -0.30
C LEU A 18 -39.00 -56.74 -0.93
N HIS A 19 -38.23 -57.16 -1.93
CA HIS A 19 -37.39 -56.37 -2.82
C HIS A 19 -38.14 -55.26 -3.57
N GLY A 20 -37.39 -54.21 -3.91
CA GLY A 20 -37.58 -53.51 -5.18
C GLY A 20 -37.70 -52.01 -5.05
N TYR A 21 -36.58 -51.30 -5.25
CA TYR A 21 -36.41 -50.21 -6.23
C TYR A 21 -35.10 -49.48 -5.89
N GLN A 22 -33.99 -49.97 -6.46
CA GLN A 22 -32.76 -49.21 -6.56
C GLN A 22 -32.91 -48.18 -7.70
N HIS A 23 -33.00 -46.91 -7.36
CA HIS A 23 -32.70 -45.83 -8.29
C HIS A 23 -31.19 -45.55 -8.23
N PRO A 24 -30.48 -45.54 -9.38
CA PRO A 24 -29.09 -45.14 -9.41
C PRO A 24 -29.05 -43.61 -9.30
N TRP A 25 -28.75 -43.09 -8.10
CA TRP A 25 -28.23 -41.73 -8.01
C TRP A 25 -26.83 -41.76 -8.59
N THR A 26 -26.71 -41.46 -9.88
CA THR A 26 -25.47 -41.00 -10.50
C THR A 26 -24.98 -39.83 -9.66
N THR A 27 -24.04 -40.13 -8.77
CA THR A 27 -23.31 -39.12 -8.02
C THR A 27 -22.34 -38.51 -9.03
N THR A 28 -22.81 -37.55 -9.81
CA THR A 28 -21.90 -36.62 -10.49
C THR A 28 -21.06 -36.03 -9.36
N PRO A 29 -19.73 -36.18 -9.36
CA PRO A 29 -18.91 -35.46 -8.41
C PRO A 29 -19.25 -33.99 -8.66
N LEU A 30 -19.87 -33.32 -7.68
CA LEU A 30 -19.82 -31.88 -7.64
C LEU A 30 -18.34 -31.56 -7.69
N LEU A 31 -17.92 -31.00 -8.84
CA LEU A 31 -16.66 -30.30 -8.96
C LEU A 31 -16.67 -29.35 -7.77
N LEU A 32 -15.93 -29.72 -6.72
CA LEU A 32 -15.57 -28.80 -5.67
C LEU A 32 -14.73 -27.77 -6.43
N GLU A 33 -15.38 -26.72 -6.93
CA GLU A 33 -14.69 -25.56 -7.44
C GLU A 33 -13.76 -25.17 -6.31
N THR A 34 -12.48 -25.49 -6.49
CA THR A 34 -11.42 -25.02 -5.63
C THR A 34 -11.60 -23.52 -5.63
N CYS A 35 -12.16 -22.99 -4.53
CA CYS A 35 -12.41 -21.58 -4.36
C CYS A 35 -11.05 -20.92 -4.54
N GLN A 36 -10.81 -20.36 -5.72
CA GLN A 36 -9.57 -19.68 -6.02
C GLN A 36 -9.42 -18.64 -4.92
N PRO A 37 -8.26 -18.54 -4.25
CA PRO A 37 -8.08 -17.57 -3.19
C PRO A 37 -8.46 -16.20 -3.76
N ALA A 38 -9.44 -15.55 -3.12
CA ALA A 38 -9.94 -14.26 -3.57
C ALA A 38 -8.75 -13.34 -3.86
N SER A 39 -8.80 -12.66 -5.01
CA SER A 39 -7.73 -11.75 -5.40
C SER A 39 -7.46 -10.76 -4.27
N LEU A 40 -6.23 -10.26 -4.16
CA LEU A 40 -5.90 -9.32 -3.08
C LEU A 40 -6.90 -8.17 -3.03
N ILE A 41 -7.26 -7.60 -4.19
CA ILE A 41 -8.22 -6.50 -4.30
C ILE A 41 -9.59 -6.89 -3.73
N GLU A 42 -10.11 -8.09 -4.00
CA GLU A 42 -11.39 -8.55 -3.42
C GLU A 42 -11.30 -8.64 -1.89
N ARG A 43 -10.19 -9.15 -1.35
CA ARG A 43 -9.96 -9.19 0.10
C ARG A 43 -9.91 -7.78 0.69
N LEU A 44 -9.20 -6.85 0.05
CA LEU A 44 -9.12 -5.45 0.49
C LEU A 44 -10.50 -4.76 0.43
N LEU A 45 -11.31 -5.04 -0.60
CA LEU A 45 -12.68 -4.53 -0.72
C LEU A 45 -13.57 -5.01 0.44
N CYS A 46 -13.42 -6.27 0.87
CA CYS A 46 -14.14 -6.79 2.04
C CYS A 46 -13.66 -6.18 3.37
N MET A 47 -12.42 -5.71 3.45
CA MET A 47 -11.86 -5.06 4.64
C MET A 47 -12.07 -3.54 4.67
N ALA A 48 -12.46 -2.93 3.55
CA ALA A 48 -12.70 -1.49 3.45
C ALA A 48 -13.82 -1.08 4.42
N ARG A 49 -13.55 -0.10 5.28
CA ARG A 49 -14.51 0.34 6.31
C ARG A 49 -15.27 1.59 5.89
N SER A 50 -14.68 2.43 5.02
CA SER A 50 -15.36 3.56 4.37
C SER A 50 -15.74 3.27 2.92
N GLN A 51 -16.81 3.94 2.49
CA GLN A 51 -17.27 3.91 1.11
C GLN A 51 -16.23 4.47 0.15
N GLU A 52 -15.44 5.45 0.60
CA GLU A 52 -14.37 6.07 -0.18
C GLU A 52 -13.23 5.09 -0.45
N THR A 53 -12.74 4.36 0.57
CA THR A 53 -11.76 3.29 0.38
C THR A 53 -12.28 2.28 -0.63
N TYR A 54 -13.53 1.83 -0.48
CA TYR A 54 -14.16 0.88 -1.40
C TYR A 54 -14.20 1.40 -2.84
N ASN A 55 -14.63 2.65 -3.04
CA ASN A 55 -14.75 3.27 -4.37
C ASN A 55 -13.39 3.42 -5.06
N ILE A 56 -12.34 3.80 -4.31
CA ILE A 56 -10.97 3.89 -4.82
C ILE A 56 -10.47 2.53 -5.29
N LEU A 57 -10.60 1.49 -4.46
CA LEU A 57 -10.15 0.14 -4.79
C LEU A 57 -10.93 -0.45 -5.96
N ARG A 58 -12.24 -0.23 -6.02
CA ARG A 58 -13.11 -0.74 -7.08
C ARG A 58 -12.78 -0.11 -8.43
N SER A 59 -12.54 1.21 -8.45
CA SER A 59 -12.27 1.98 -9.67
C SER A 59 -10.82 1.88 -10.16
N ALA A 60 -9.92 1.31 -9.37
CA ALA A 60 -8.51 1.15 -9.74
C ALA A 60 -8.35 0.36 -11.04
N ALA A 61 -7.61 0.93 -12.00
CA ALA A 61 -7.24 0.26 -13.23
C ALA A 61 -6.29 -0.92 -12.98
N THR A 62 -6.18 -1.85 -13.93
CA THR A 62 -5.32 -3.05 -13.79
C THR A 62 -3.87 -2.71 -13.41
N THR A 63 -3.32 -1.63 -13.96
CA THR A 63 -1.95 -1.18 -13.63
C THR A 63 -1.86 -0.62 -12.21
N GLU A 64 -2.87 0.08 -11.72
CA GLU A 64 -2.93 0.61 -10.35
C GLU A 64 -3.13 -0.51 -9.33
N ARG A 65 -3.95 -1.51 -9.64
CA ARG A 65 -4.13 -2.71 -8.81
C ARG A 65 -2.81 -3.43 -8.53
N ARG A 66 -1.96 -3.59 -9.56
CA ARG A 66 -0.60 -4.16 -9.40
C ARG A 66 0.34 -3.32 -8.54
N GLU A 67 0.14 -2.00 -8.50
CA GLU A 67 0.90 -1.12 -7.62
C GLU A 67 0.37 -1.17 -6.18
N ILE A 68 -0.94 -1.33 -6.00
CA ILE A 68 -1.57 -1.57 -4.69
C ILE A 68 -1.11 -2.91 -4.11
N GLU A 69 -1.04 -3.96 -4.93
CA GLU A 69 -0.50 -5.26 -4.54
C GLU A 69 0.94 -5.15 -4.01
N ARG A 70 1.82 -4.48 -4.76
CA ARG A 70 3.20 -4.21 -4.33
C ARG A 70 3.27 -3.35 -3.06
N ALA A 71 2.36 -2.41 -2.90
CA ALA A 71 2.28 -1.62 -1.67
C ALA A 71 1.86 -2.46 -0.47
N ASN A 72 0.91 -3.39 -0.66
CA ASN A 72 0.47 -4.31 0.38
C ASN A 72 1.56 -5.32 0.78
N GLU A 73 2.37 -5.79 -0.18
CA GLU A 73 3.53 -6.64 0.12
C GLU A 73 4.55 -5.91 1.00
N ALA A 74 4.76 -4.61 0.76
CA ALA A 74 5.68 -3.78 1.55
C ALA A 74 5.08 -3.30 2.88
N TYR A 75 3.76 -3.09 2.92
CA TYR A 75 2.98 -2.56 4.03
C TYR A 75 1.65 -3.33 4.12
N PRO A 76 1.60 -4.45 4.86
CA PRO A 76 0.39 -5.25 4.96
C PRO A 76 -0.83 -4.41 5.35
N LEU A 77 -1.80 -4.34 4.44
CA LEU A 77 -2.98 -3.50 4.61
C LEU A 77 -4.00 -4.21 5.48
N ASN A 78 -4.56 -3.46 6.42
CA ASN A 78 -5.70 -3.85 7.23
C ASN A 78 -6.77 -2.76 7.16
N GLY A 79 -7.92 -2.98 7.79
CA GLY A 79 -9.05 -2.06 7.69
C GLY A 79 -8.68 -0.65 8.17
N VAL A 80 -7.98 -0.52 9.31
CA VAL A 80 -7.68 0.79 9.90
C VAL A 80 -6.57 1.53 9.14
N PHE A 81 -5.54 0.82 8.67
CA PHE A 81 -4.49 1.41 7.83
C PHE A 81 -5.12 1.97 6.55
N MET A 82 -5.97 1.19 5.87
CA MET A 82 -6.65 1.69 4.68
C MET A 82 -7.47 2.96 4.96
N GLU A 83 -8.14 3.05 6.12
CA GLU A 83 -8.82 4.29 6.52
C GLU A 83 -7.87 5.46 6.75
N TRP A 84 -6.72 5.25 7.40
CA TRP A 84 -5.69 6.29 7.56
C TRP A 84 -5.17 6.77 6.20
N ALA A 85 -4.96 5.86 5.24
CA ALA A 85 -4.53 6.21 3.89
C ALA A 85 -5.61 7.00 3.14
N THR A 86 -6.88 6.60 3.25
CA THR A 86 -8.02 7.31 2.65
C THR A 86 -8.18 8.70 3.23
N HIS A 87 -8.12 8.87 4.55
CA HIS A 87 -8.22 10.18 5.18
C HIS A 87 -7.01 11.08 4.85
N LEU A 88 -5.80 10.50 4.71
CA LEU A 88 -4.62 11.27 4.27
C LEU A 88 -4.81 11.77 2.84
N LEU A 89 -5.33 10.92 1.95
CA LEU A 89 -5.65 11.30 0.58
C LEU A 89 -6.73 12.38 0.51
N GLN A 90 -7.80 12.26 1.30
CA GLN A 90 -8.85 13.28 1.38
C GLN A 90 -8.29 14.62 1.87
N THR A 91 -7.39 14.59 2.85
CA THR A 91 -6.68 15.78 3.34
C THR A 91 -5.80 16.38 2.24
N ALA A 92 -5.05 15.56 1.51
CA ALA A 92 -4.25 16.03 0.38
C ALA A 92 -5.12 16.65 -0.73
N ALA A 93 -6.26 16.04 -1.03
CA ALA A 93 -7.18 16.51 -2.06
C ALA A 93 -7.85 17.83 -1.70
N SER A 94 -8.33 18.00 -0.45
CA SER A 94 -8.93 19.26 0.00
C SER A 94 -7.95 20.43 -0.02
N ARG A 95 -6.64 20.15 0.06
CA ARG A 95 -5.55 21.11 -0.02
C ARG A 95 -5.01 21.35 -1.44
N GLY A 96 -5.55 20.65 -2.43
CA GLY A 96 -5.07 20.70 -3.82
C GLY A 96 -3.71 20.03 -4.03
N ASP A 97 -3.25 19.20 -3.09
CA ASP A 97 -1.94 18.56 -3.12
C ASP A 97 -1.91 17.31 -4.02
N ALA A 98 -3.06 16.65 -4.21
CA ALA A 98 -3.22 15.43 -5.00
C ALA A 98 -4.69 15.17 -5.39
N PRO A 99 -4.99 14.59 -6.57
CA PRO A 99 -6.33 14.15 -6.93
C PRO A 99 -6.72 12.86 -6.20
N ILE A 100 -8.03 12.62 -6.03
CA ILE A 100 -8.56 11.39 -5.44
C ILE A 100 -8.58 10.29 -6.49
N ASN A 101 -7.56 9.43 -6.50
CA ASN A 101 -7.50 8.22 -7.33
C ASN A 101 -6.64 7.13 -6.68
N ALA A 102 -6.68 5.92 -7.25
CA ALA A 102 -5.97 4.76 -6.72
C ALA A 102 -4.44 4.94 -6.72
N TYR A 103 -3.87 5.60 -7.74
CA TYR A 103 -2.45 5.95 -7.74
C TYR A 103 -2.05 6.80 -6.52
N GLN A 104 -2.80 7.87 -6.20
CA GLN A 104 -2.52 8.74 -5.05
C GLN A 104 -2.82 8.07 -3.72
N TRP A 105 -3.87 7.26 -3.65
CA TRP A 105 -4.16 6.44 -2.47
C TRP A 105 -3.00 5.51 -2.13
N LYS A 106 -2.41 4.86 -3.14
CA LYS A 106 -1.19 4.07 -2.97
C LYS A 106 -0.02 4.92 -2.45
N GLN A 107 0.13 6.17 -2.90
CA GLN A 107 1.16 7.06 -2.35
C GLN A 107 0.90 7.41 -0.88
N ALA A 108 -0.36 7.54 -0.46
CA ALA A 108 -0.72 7.70 0.95
C ALA A 108 -0.32 6.46 1.78
N VAL A 109 -0.60 5.25 1.28
CA VAL A 109 -0.15 4.00 1.91
C VAL A 109 1.36 3.98 2.10
N VAL A 110 2.11 4.26 1.03
CA VAL A 110 3.58 4.29 1.07
C VAL A 110 4.10 5.34 2.05
N PHE A 111 3.51 6.55 2.05
CA PHE A 111 3.93 7.61 2.97
C PHE A 111 3.75 7.20 4.44
N ILE A 112 2.59 6.65 4.79
CA ILE A 112 2.32 6.16 6.16
C ILE A 112 3.29 5.05 6.52
N GLY A 113 3.41 4.04 5.65
CA GLY A 113 4.26 2.88 5.88
C GLY A 113 5.73 3.24 6.07
N GLU A 114 6.30 4.08 5.20
CA GLU A 114 7.69 4.54 5.34
C GLU A 114 7.88 5.43 6.57
N THR A 115 6.89 6.26 6.91
CA THR A 115 6.99 7.09 8.11
C THR A 115 6.97 6.24 9.37
N LEU A 116 6.09 5.23 9.47
CA LEU A 116 6.08 4.28 10.58
C LEU A 116 7.40 3.51 10.66
N ARG A 117 7.89 3.00 9.53
CA ARG A 117 9.18 2.29 9.45
C ARG A 117 10.33 3.17 9.92
N SER A 118 10.33 4.46 9.59
CA SER A 118 11.36 5.41 10.05
C SER A 118 11.36 5.62 11.57
N GLN A 119 10.26 5.28 12.24
CA GLN A 119 10.13 5.27 13.70
C GLN A 119 10.40 3.88 14.31
N GLY A 120 10.89 2.93 13.53
CA GLY A 120 11.14 1.55 13.98
C GLY A 120 9.87 0.69 14.07
N LEU A 121 8.74 1.15 13.53
CA LEU A 121 7.49 0.41 13.55
C LEU A 121 7.29 -0.36 12.24
N ASP A 122 7.35 -1.69 12.32
CA ASP A 122 7.03 -2.55 11.18
C ASP A 122 5.52 -2.74 11.07
N SER A 123 4.89 -2.08 10.09
CA SER A 123 3.45 -2.19 9.84
C SER A 123 2.97 -3.62 9.62
N GLY A 124 3.83 -4.54 9.17
CA GLY A 124 3.47 -5.95 9.01
C GLY A 124 3.20 -6.68 10.32
N GLN A 125 3.66 -6.12 11.45
CA GLN A 125 3.45 -6.66 12.79
C GLN A 125 2.30 -5.96 13.54
N LEU A 126 1.70 -4.92 12.94
CA LEU A 126 0.67 -4.10 13.58
C LEU A 126 -0.73 -4.57 13.14
N CYS A 127 -1.55 -4.95 14.12
CA CYS A 127 -2.95 -5.32 13.88
C CYS A 127 -3.90 -4.12 13.94
N ASP A 128 -5.15 -4.30 13.48
CA ASP A 128 -6.19 -3.26 13.52
C ASP A 128 -6.36 -2.63 14.92
N GLN A 129 -6.30 -3.44 15.98
CA GLN A 129 -6.44 -2.96 17.36
C GLN A 129 -5.30 -1.99 17.74
N TRP A 130 -4.07 -2.26 17.30
CA TRP A 130 -2.95 -1.35 17.55
C TRP A 130 -3.20 0.00 16.89
N PHE A 131 -3.62 0.02 15.63
CA PHE A 131 -3.93 1.29 14.94
C PHE A 131 -5.07 2.04 15.63
N GLN A 132 -6.13 1.34 16.07
CA GLN A 132 -7.23 1.92 16.83
C GLN A 132 -6.79 2.54 18.16
N MET A 133 -5.87 1.89 18.88
CA MET A 133 -5.34 2.42 20.14
C MET A 133 -4.33 3.56 19.95
N ASN A 134 -3.82 3.77 18.74
CA ASN A 134 -2.76 4.73 18.45
C ASN A 134 -3.19 5.84 17.47
N GLN A 135 -4.43 6.32 17.55
CA GLN A 135 -4.92 7.40 16.67
C GLN A 135 -4.12 8.71 16.80
N GLN A 136 -3.48 8.98 17.94
CA GLN A 136 -2.57 10.12 18.09
C GLN A 136 -1.39 10.07 17.11
N LEU A 137 -0.90 8.88 16.74
CA LEU A 137 0.16 8.75 15.74
C LEU A 137 -0.33 9.17 14.36
N TYR A 138 -1.62 9.01 14.07
CA TYR A 138 -2.18 9.48 12.83
C TYR A 138 -2.14 11.01 12.70
N HIS A 139 -2.43 11.73 13.79
CA HIS A 139 -2.27 13.18 13.81
C HIS A 139 -0.81 13.59 13.58
N PHE A 140 0.15 12.89 14.18
CA PHE A 140 1.57 13.10 13.90
C PHE A 140 1.91 12.86 12.42
N LEU A 141 1.40 11.78 11.81
CA LEU A 141 1.58 11.49 10.39
C LEU A 141 1.04 12.62 9.51
N LEU A 142 -0.15 13.14 9.81
CA LEU A 142 -0.76 14.26 9.11
C LEU A 142 0.06 15.54 9.24
N THR A 143 0.49 15.90 10.45
CA THR A 143 1.35 17.07 10.68
C THR A 143 2.64 16.95 9.90
N ARG A 144 3.29 15.78 9.92
CA ARG A 144 4.53 15.54 9.17
C ARG A 144 4.32 15.67 7.66
N TYR A 145 3.23 15.09 7.13
CA TYR A 145 2.84 15.25 5.73
C TYR A 145 2.71 16.72 5.34
N ILE A 146 1.93 17.49 6.14
CA ILE A 146 1.68 18.91 5.88
C ILE A 146 3.00 19.68 5.88
N SER A 147 3.86 19.49 6.89
CA SER A 147 5.16 20.17 6.96
C SER A 147 6.05 19.88 5.75
N ILE A 148 6.12 18.62 5.31
CA ILE A 148 6.90 18.23 4.12
C ILE A 148 6.38 18.94 2.86
N VAL A 149 5.06 18.98 2.69
CA VAL A 149 4.42 19.60 1.53
C VAL A 149 4.56 21.12 1.55
N GLU A 150 4.37 21.77 2.70
CA GLU A 150 4.54 23.22 2.83
C GLU A 150 5.98 23.64 2.52
N GLU A 151 6.97 22.90 3.02
CA GLU A 151 8.37 23.18 2.68
C GLU A 151 8.63 23.01 1.18
N ALA A 152 8.09 21.97 0.55
CA ALA A 152 8.22 21.76 -0.90
C ALA A 152 7.52 22.84 -1.73
N LYS A 153 6.34 23.30 -1.29
CA LYS A 153 5.61 24.41 -1.91
C LYS A 153 6.41 25.70 -1.82
N PHE A 154 6.95 26.01 -0.64
CA PHE A 154 7.80 27.17 -0.42
C PHE A 154 9.04 27.13 -1.31
N TYR A 155 9.70 25.97 -1.38
CA TYR A 155 10.84 25.74 -2.27
C TYR A 155 10.49 26.00 -3.74
N ARG A 156 9.37 25.44 -4.23
CA ARG A 156 8.90 25.65 -5.62
C ARG A 156 8.49 27.09 -5.90
N ALA A 157 7.89 27.79 -4.94
CA ALA A 157 7.52 29.19 -5.12
C ALA A 157 8.75 30.07 -5.41
N GLN A 158 9.92 29.68 -4.91
CA GLN A 158 11.19 30.37 -5.16
C GLN A 158 11.93 29.87 -6.42
N ARG A 159 11.52 28.73 -6.99
CA ARG A 159 12.19 28.06 -8.11
C ARG A 159 11.18 27.49 -9.11
N SER A 160 11.04 28.16 -10.25
CA SER A 160 10.16 27.77 -11.35
C SER A 160 10.75 26.67 -12.25
N GLY A 161 11.33 25.62 -11.66
CA GLY A 161 11.83 24.47 -12.44
C GLY A 161 10.69 23.76 -13.19
N PRO A 162 10.86 23.34 -14.46
CA PRO A 162 9.77 22.78 -15.27
C PRO A 162 9.37 21.36 -14.85
N PHE A 163 10.15 20.71 -13.99
CA PHE A 163 9.92 19.34 -13.55
C PHE A 163 9.64 19.29 -12.06
N PHE A 164 8.64 18.51 -11.68
CA PHE A 164 8.33 18.18 -10.29
C PHE A 164 7.83 16.75 -10.21
N PHE A 165 7.69 16.19 -9.02
CA PHE A 165 6.89 14.97 -8.87
C PHE A 165 5.46 15.23 -9.36
N ARG A 166 4.77 14.18 -9.80
CA ARG A 166 3.44 14.35 -10.41
C ARG A 166 2.45 15.13 -9.50
N PHE A 167 2.56 14.92 -8.19
CA PHE A 167 1.74 15.58 -7.16
C PHE A 167 2.52 15.68 -5.84
N PHE A 168 2.09 16.55 -4.92
CA PHE A 168 2.77 16.75 -3.62
C PHE A 168 2.70 15.52 -2.71
N LEU A 169 1.61 14.76 -2.74
CA LEU A 169 1.52 13.48 -2.01
C LEU A 169 2.50 12.43 -2.57
N CYS A 170 2.67 12.40 -3.89
CA CYS A 170 3.70 11.57 -4.52
C CYS A 170 5.10 12.00 -4.07
N PHE A 171 5.39 13.30 -4.01
CA PHE A 171 6.65 13.82 -3.47
C PHE A 171 6.85 13.39 -2.01
N ALA A 172 5.86 13.62 -1.14
CA ALA A 172 5.96 13.29 0.28
C ALA A 172 6.23 11.81 0.52
N SER A 173 5.55 10.92 -0.22
CA SER A 173 5.81 9.47 -0.16
C SER A 173 7.23 9.12 -0.60
N HIS A 174 7.74 9.76 -1.66
CA HIS A 174 9.09 9.54 -2.17
C HIS A 174 10.16 10.07 -1.20
N PHE A 175 9.91 11.22 -0.60
CA PHE A 175 10.75 11.81 0.43
C PHE A 175 10.82 10.92 1.68
N ALA A 176 9.66 10.45 2.18
CA ALA A 176 9.59 9.55 3.32
C ALA A 176 10.43 8.28 3.11
N LYS A 177 10.37 7.72 1.90
CA LYS A 177 11.10 6.51 1.52
C LYS A 177 12.62 6.67 1.46
N HIS A 178 13.10 7.79 0.90
CA HIS A 178 14.50 7.89 0.49
C HIS A 178 15.31 8.95 1.24
N ALA A 179 14.68 10.04 1.66
CA ALA A 179 15.37 11.21 2.19
C ALA A 179 15.40 11.24 3.72
N VAL A 180 14.37 10.68 4.37
CA VAL A 180 14.28 10.66 5.84
C VAL A 180 15.45 9.90 6.47
N SER A 181 15.80 8.73 5.92
CA SER A 181 16.94 7.94 6.40
C SER A 181 18.30 8.59 6.15
N LEU A 182 18.34 9.61 5.29
CA LEU A 182 19.53 10.41 4.99
C LEU A 182 19.60 11.69 5.84
N GLY A 183 18.61 11.95 6.70
CA GLY A 183 18.54 13.16 7.52
C GLY A 183 18.35 14.44 6.71
N MET A 184 17.86 14.34 5.48
CA MET A 184 17.68 15.49 4.58
C MET A 184 16.35 16.21 4.85
N SER A 185 16.35 17.52 4.66
CA SER A 185 15.11 18.30 4.55
C SER A 185 14.44 18.10 3.18
N PRO A 186 13.11 18.31 3.06
CA PRO A 186 12.40 18.36 1.78
C PRO A 186 13.06 19.28 0.74
N SER A 187 13.48 20.48 1.15
CA SER A 187 14.19 21.45 0.30
C SER A 187 15.54 20.93 -0.16
N GLU A 188 16.32 20.31 0.72
CA GLU A 188 17.62 19.73 0.36
C GLU A 188 17.46 18.61 -0.65
N TYR A 189 16.41 17.80 -0.50
CA TYR A 189 16.09 16.71 -1.41
C TYR A 189 15.68 17.22 -2.79
N LEU A 190 14.90 18.30 -2.87
CA LEU A 190 14.57 18.95 -4.14
C LEU A 190 15.79 19.62 -4.77
N ARG A 191 16.66 20.26 -3.97
CA ARG A 191 17.93 20.81 -4.44
C ARG A 191 18.82 19.72 -5.03
N GLN A 192 18.84 18.53 -4.43
CA GLN A 192 19.56 17.39 -4.98
C GLN A 192 19.02 16.99 -6.36
N ALA A 193 17.70 17.03 -6.56
CA ALA A 193 17.07 16.80 -7.86
C ALA A 193 17.53 17.84 -8.90
N GLU A 194 17.51 19.13 -8.53
CA GLU A 194 17.92 20.23 -9.41
C GLU A 194 19.39 20.17 -9.81
N GLU A 195 20.27 19.79 -8.89
CA GLU A 195 21.68 19.59 -9.20
C GLU A 195 21.89 18.43 -10.18
N LEU A 196 21.09 17.36 -10.08
CA LEU A 196 21.16 16.23 -11.01
C LEU A 196 20.63 16.60 -12.40
N LEU A 197 19.64 17.47 -12.50
CA LEU A 197 19.13 17.94 -13.80
C LEU A 197 20.19 18.66 -14.64
N LYS A 198 21.26 19.19 -14.01
CA LYS A 198 22.40 19.82 -14.69
C LYS A 198 23.40 18.80 -15.27
N GLU A 199 23.34 17.56 -14.81
CA GLU A 199 24.21 16.49 -15.31
C GLU A 199 23.70 15.97 -16.66
N PRO A 200 24.57 15.44 -17.54
CA PRO A 200 24.15 14.82 -18.79
C PRO A 200 23.14 13.70 -18.54
N SER A 201 22.11 13.64 -19.40
CA SER A 201 21.07 12.63 -19.32
C SER A 201 21.31 11.48 -20.29
N PHE A 202 20.69 10.33 -20.02
CA PHE A 202 20.63 9.19 -20.94
C PHE A 202 19.25 8.53 -20.90
N LEU A 203 18.95 7.75 -21.93
CA LEU A 203 17.65 7.13 -22.16
C LEU A 203 17.76 5.61 -22.04
N PRO A 204 17.60 5.02 -20.84
CA PRO A 204 17.68 3.57 -20.68
C PRO A 204 16.52 2.82 -21.37
N LYS A 205 15.37 3.49 -21.56
CA LYS A 205 14.21 2.93 -22.27
C LYS A 205 13.30 4.06 -22.79
N PRO A 206 12.44 3.78 -23.77
CA PRO A 206 11.48 4.78 -24.26
C PRO A 206 10.68 5.40 -23.13
N GLY A 207 10.65 6.73 -23.10
CA GLY A 207 9.87 7.48 -22.12
C GLY A 207 10.46 7.59 -20.72
N CYS A 208 11.73 7.23 -20.55
CA CYS A 208 12.44 7.34 -19.28
C CYS A 208 13.78 8.02 -19.51
N VAL A 209 13.96 9.21 -18.93
CA VAL A 209 15.22 9.95 -18.95
C VAL A 209 15.88 9.81 -17.58
N VAL A 210 17.19 9.58 -17.55
CA VAL A 210 17.95 9.41 -16.31
C VAL A 210 19.12 10.36 -16.27
N HIS A 211 19.26 11.06 -15.15
CA HIS A 211 20.45 11.82 -14.80
C HIS A 211 21.21 11.10 -13.69
N LYS A 212 22.52 10.92 -13.88
CA LYS A 212 23.41 10.28 -12.91
C LYS A 212 24.35 11.33 -12.33
N GLY A 213 24.44 11.38 -11.01
CA GLY A 213 25.30 12.34 -10.33
C GLY A 213 26.77 12.16 -10.68
N GLY A 214 27.45 13.28 -10.94
CA GLY A 214 28.89 13.35 -11.16
C GLY A 214 29.71 13.18 -9.87
N LYS A 215 30.87 13.85 -9.79
CA LYS A 215 31.76 13.74 -8.61
C LYS A 215 31.09 14.24 -7.33
N LYS A 216 30.37 15.37 -7.40
CA LYS A 216 29.72 16.01 -6.25
C LYS A 216 28.50 15.24 -5.73
N ASN A 217 27.76 14.61 -6.64
CA ASN A 217 26.48 13.93 -6.36
C ASN A 217 26.60 12.41 -6.57
N LYS A 218 27.79 11.84 -6.35
CA LYS A 218 28.09 10.45 -6.69
C LYS A 218 27.10 9.50 -6.01
N GLY A 219 26.52 8.59 -6.79
CA GLY A 219 25.58 7.59 -6.30
C GLY A 219 24.11 7.98 -6.45
N TRP A 220 23.80 9.26 -6.64
CA TRP A 220 22.44 9.71 -6.89
C TRP A 220 21.99 9.41 -8.32
N LEU A 221 20.72 9.04 -8.44
CA LEU A 221 20.04 8.83 -9.71
C LEU A 221 18.68 9.55 -9.69
N LEU A 222 18.44 10.32 -10.74
CA LEU A 222 17.17 11.00 -11.00
C LEU A 222 16.54 10.41 -12.26
N TYR A 223 15.34 9.87 -12.11
CA TYR A 223 14.52 9.32 -13.19
C TYR A 223 13.36 10.25 -13.47
N LEU A 224 13.22 10.66 -14.73
CA LEU A 224 12.10 11.41 -15.24
C LEU A 224 11.22 10.49 -16.08
N ASP A 225 9.91 10.58 -15.90
CA ASP A 225 8.95 10.02 -16.85
C ASP A 225 8.63 11.12 -17.87
N THR A 226 8.85 10.81 -19.15
CA THR A 226 8.52 11.69 -20.27
C THR A 226 7.30 11.19 -21.02
N ARG A 227 6.59 10.18 -20.49
CA ARG A 227 5.38 9.62 -21.09
C ARG A 227 4.15 10.28 -20.49
N GLY A 228 3.28 10.76 -21.36
CA GLY A 228 1.98 11.28 -21.01
C GLY A 228 1.73 12.67 -21.58
N ALA A 229 0.45 13.04 -21.67
CA ALA A 229 0.03 14.37 -22.07
C ALA A 229 0.32 15.43 -20.99
N ASP A 230 0.50 15.00 -19.73
CA ASP A 230 0.69 15.86 -18.56
C ASP A 230 2.12 16.44 -18.45
N GLY A 231 2.97 16.22 -19.46
CA GLY A 231 4.34 16.70 -19.51
C GLY A 231 5.36 15.78 -18.82
N VAL A 232 6.54 16.33 -18.52
CA VAL A 232 7.66 15.60 -17.94
C VAL A 232 7.67 15.79 -16.43
N PHE A 233 7.78 14.70 -15.68
CA PHE A 233 7.80 14.75 -14.22
C PHE A 233 8.88 13.86 -13.62
N ILE A 234 9.28 14.18 -12.39
CA ILE A 234 10.18 13.34 -11.60
C ILE A 234 9.41 12.09 -11.21
N LYS A 235 9.89 10.95 -11.70
CA LYS A 235 9.37 9.64 -11.36
C LYS A 235 9.97 9.13 -10.07
N THR A 236 11.28 9.24 -9.94
CA THR A 236 12.05 8.70 -8.83
C THR A 236 13.34 9.49 -8.69
N LEU A 237 13.66 9.88 -7.46
CA LEU A 237 14.98 10.33 -7.04
C LEU A 237 15.43 9.38 -5.94
N TYR A 238 16.66 8.88 -5.96
CA TYR A 238 17.23 8.11 -4.85
C TYR A 238 18.75 8.05 -4.92
N LEU A 239 19.34 7.74 -3.77
CA LEU A 239 20.75 7.43 -3.60
C LEU A 239 20.93 5.91 -3.70
N LYS A 240 21.92 5.42 -4.45
CA LYS A 240 22.18 3.97 -4.54
C LYS A 240 22.51 3.38 -3.16
N ASP A 241 22.04 2.18 -2.87
CA ASP A 241 22.18 1.46 -1.59
C ASP A 241 23.61 1.48 -1.01
N GLN A 242 24.62 1.30 -1.85
CA GLN A 242 26.03 1.32 -1.44
C GLN A 242 26.51 2.68 -0.85
N PHE A 243 25.69 3.73 -0.97
CA PHE A 243 25.94 5.06 -0.40
C PHE A 243 24.95 5.41 0.73
N HIS A 244 23.96 4.56 1.02
CA HIS A 244 23.11 4.77 2.18
C HIS A 244 23.93 4.55 3.47
N PRO A 245 23.72 5.38 4.50
CA PRO A 245 24.28 5.13 5.83
C PRO A 245 23.88 3.73 6.28
N LYS A 246 24.85 2.94 6.78
CA LYS A 246 24.51 1.66 7.40
C LYS A 246 23.62 1.93 8.61
N PRO A 247 22.56 1.13 8.83
CA PRO A 247 21.79 1.22 10.05
C PRO A 247 22.74 1.04 11.24
N VAL A 248 22.62 1.92 12.24
CA VAL A 248 23.38 1.82 13.48
C VAL A 248 23.00 0.49 14.12
N GLN A 249 23.94 -0.44 14.17
CA GLN A 249 23.74 -1.68 14.90
C GLN A 249 23.77 -1.35 16.39
N HIS A 250 22.60 -1.32 17.02
CA HIS A 250 22.53 -1.35 18.48
C HIS A 250 23.06 -2.71 18.93
N THR A 251 24.27 -2.69 19.49
CA THR A 251 24.90 -3.83 20.17
C THR A 251 24.64 -3.73 21.66
#